data_AF-A0A3Q1G639-F1
#
_entry.id   AF-A0A3Q1G639-F1
#
_cell.length_a   1.000
_cell.length_b   1.000
_cell.length_c   1.000
_cell.angle_alpha   90.00
_cell.angle_beta   90.00
_cell.angle_gamma   90.00
#
_symmetry.space_group_name_H-M   'P 1'
#
loop_
_entity.id
_entity.type
_entity.pdbx_description
1 polymer ?
#
loop_
_entity_poly.entity_id
_entity_poly.type
_entity_poly.pdbx_seq_one_letter_code
_entity_poly.pdbx_strand_id
1 'polypeptide(L)'
;MATPNDLLGILENLDDAEFKKFKWFLQQAEVLDGFPAIPKSQLQKADRTDTVDEITDAHHKNAVEVTVKVLRLIQKNDLVQPQRICKAKFKHWREAK
;
A
#
# COMPACT_ATOMS: atom_id res chain seq x y z
N MET A 1 12.15 -13.61 -12.81
CA MET A 1 12.14 -12.74 -11.63
C MET A 1 11.35 -11.51 -12.03
N ALA A 2 10.27 -11.18 -11.33
CA ALA A 2 9.48 -10.00 -11.68
C ALA A 2 10.33 -8.74 -11.46
N THR A 3 10.36 -7.88 -12.46
CA THR A 3 11.20 -6.68 -12.45
C THR A 3 10.44 -5.50 -11.83
N PRO A 4 11.13 -4.45 -11.34
CA PRO A 4 10.46 -3.21 -10.94
C PRO A 4 9.52 -2.67 -12.03
N ASN A 5 9.87 -2.91 -13.30
CA ASN A 5 9.06 -2.53 -14.46
C ASN A 5 7.73 -3.30 -14.55
N ASP A 6 7.68 -4.57 -14.13
CA ASP A 6 6.43 -5.34 -14.05
C ASP A 6 5.51 -4.77 -12.96
N LEU A 7 6.06 -4.36 -11.80
CA LEU A 7 5.29 -3.75 -10.72
C LEU A 7 4.72 -2.40 -11.14
N LEU A 8 5.52 -1.61 -11.86
CA LEU A 8 5.08 -0.33 -12.40
C LEU A 8 3.89 -0.51 -13.34
N GLY A 9 3.97 -1.43 -14.30
CA GLY A 9 2.87 -1.68 -15.24
C GLY A 9 1.57 -2.10 -14.54
N ILE A 10 1.66 -2.85 -13.44
CA ILE A 10 0.48 -3.20 -12.64
C ILE A 10 -0.09 -1.98 -11.92
N LEU A 11 0.76 -1.12 -11.34
CA LEU A 11 0.33 0.11 -10.66
C LEU A 11 -0.19 1.18 -11.62
N GLU A 12 0.28 1.21 -12.87
CA GLU A 12 -0.23 2.05 -13.94
C GLU A 12 -1.63 1.60 -14.40
N ASN A 13 -1.91 0.31 -14.33
CA ASN A 13 -3.24 -0.23 -14.61
C ASN A 13 -4.25 0.00 -13.47
N LEU A 14 -3.82 0.51 -12.30
CA LEU A 14 -4.71 0.88 -11.21
C LEU A 14 -5.25 2.30 -11.40
N ASP A 15 -6.55 2.45 -11.17
CA ASP A 15 -7.19 3.76 -11.04
C ASP A 15 -6.65 4.54 -9.83
N ASP A 16 -6.72 5.87 -9.85
CA ASP A 16 -6.26 6.73 -8.75
C ASP A 16 -6.91 6.37 -7.41
N ALA A 17 -8.17 5.92 -7.42
CA ALA A 17 -8.87 5.46 -6.24
C ALA A 17 -8.25 4.16 -5.66
N GLU A 18 -7.92 3.21 -6.53
CA GLU A 18 -7.27 1.95 -6.15
C GLU A 18 -5.83 2.19 -5.70
N PHE A 19 -5.09 3.04 -6.41
CA PHE A 19 -3.73 3.42 -6.04
C PHE A 19 -3.68 4.13 -4.68
N LYS A 20 -4.69 4.97 -4.36
CA LYS A 20 -4.82 5.57 -3.04
C LYS A 20 -5.10 4.54 -1.94
N LYS A 21 -5.94 3.53 -2.20
CA LYS A 21 -6.17 2.40 -1.29
C LYS A 21 -4.89 1.58 -1.11
N PHE A 22 -4.15 1.33 -2.19
CA PHE A 22 -2.88 0.62 -2.20
C PHE A 22 -1.86 1.25 -1.26
N LYS A 23 -1.62 2.56 -1.42
CA LYS A 23 -0.76 3.33 -0.51
C LYS A 23 -1.22 3.28 0.94
N TRP A 24 -2.53 3.18 1.18
CA TRP A 24 -3.07 3.08 2.54
C TRP A 24 -2.82 1.69 3.17
N PHE A 25 -2.91 0.61 2.39
CA PHE A 25 -2.61 -0.73 2.87
C PHE A 25 -1.12 -0.97 3.11
N LEU A 26 -0.23 -0.36 2.31
CA LEU A 26 1.22 -0.41 2.55
C LEU A 26 1.65 0.23 3.88
N GLN A 27 0.84 1.13 4.43
CA GLN A 27 1.07 1.72 5.76
C GLN A 27 0.68 0.76 6.90
N GLN A 28 0.03 -0.36 6.61
CA GLN A 28 -0.48 -1.27 7.62
C GLN A 28 0.35 -2.55 7.70
N ALA A 29 1.29 -2.59 8.64
CA ALA A 29 2.13 -3.76 8.88
C ALA A 29 1.31 -5.02 9.21
N GLU A 30 0.15 -4.85 9.85
CA GLU A 30 -0.80 -5.92 10.16
C GLU A 30 -1.33 -6.62 8.89
N VAL A 31 -1.44 -5.87 7.79
CA VAL A 31 -1.92 -6.37 6.49
C VAL A 31 -0.79 -7.01 5.70
N LEU A 32 0.44 -6.58 5.94
CA LEU A 32 1.62 -7.06 5.25
C LEU A 32 2.21 -8.33 5.89
N ASP A 33 1.48 -9.02 6.77
CA ASP A 33 1.79 -10.39 7.26
C ASP A 33 3.24 -10.53 7.78
N GLY A 34 3.73 -9.51 8.51
CA GLY A 34 5.07 -9.48 9.08
C GLY A 34 6.12 -8.72 8.27
N PHE A 35 5.75 -8.13 7.12
CA PHE A 35 6.61 -7.19 6.42
C PHE A 35 6.53 -5.77 7.01
N PRO A 36 7.64 -5.00 6.98
CA PRO A 36 7.65 -3.64 7.52
C PRO A 36 6.67 -2.73 6.78
N ALA A 37 5.86 -1.96 7.52
CA ALA A 37 5.03 -0.94 6.89
C ALA A 37 5.88 0.21 6.36
N ILE A 38 5.49 0.75 5.20
CA ILE A 38 6.13 1.92 4.62
C ILE A 38 5.52 3.18 5.26
N PRO A 39 6.34 4.14 5.71
CA PRO A 39 5.87 5.38 6.30
C PRO A 39 4.92 6.15 5.37
N LYS A 40 3.81 6.64 5.92
CA LYS A 40 2.87 7.50 5.19
C LYS A 40 3.55 8.71 4.56
N SER A 41 4.57 9.27 5.21
CA SER A 41 5.29 10.46 4.73
C SER A 41 5.95 10.24 3.37
N GLN A 42 6.48 9.03 3.11
CA GLN A 42 7.06 8.67 1.81
C GLN A 42 5.94 8.43 0.79
N LEU A 43 4.92 7.65 1.15
CA LEU A 43 3.83 7.32 0.22
C LEU A 43 2.89 8.48 -0.12
N GLN A 44 2.75 9.49 0.76
CA GLN A 44 1.81 10.60 0.54
C GLN A 44 2.20 11.45 -0.67
N LYS A 45 3.51 11.60 -0.94
CA LYS A 45 4.03 12.35 -2.10
C LYS A 45 4.57 11.45 -3.21
N ALA A 46 4.73 10.15 -2.96
CA ALA A 46 5.22 9.21 -3.95
C ALA A 46 4.28 9.07 -5.15
N ASP A 47 4.86 9.22 -6.34
CA ASP A 47 4.24 8.84 -7.60
C ASP A 47 4.23 7.32 -7.78
N ARG A 48 3.64 6.82 -8.88
CA ARG A 48 3.58 5.38 -9.17
C ARG A 48 4.98 4.75 -9.21
N THR A 49 5.93 5.43 -9.84
CA THR A 49 7.35 5.05 -9.90
C THR A 49 8.02 5.07 -8.53
N ASP A 50 7.89 6.18 -7.79
CA ASP A 50 8.48 6.28 -6.44
C ASP A 50 7.90 5.22 -5.50
N THR A 51 6.63 4.86 -5.68
CA THR A 51 5.98 3.80 -4.89
C THR A 51 6.60 2.43 -5.19
N VAL A 52 6.96 2.15 -6.45
CA VAL A 52 7.69 0.91 -6.81
C VAL A 52 9.07 0.91 -6.17
N ASP A 53 9.79 2.03 -6.24
CA ASP A 53 11.10 2.18 -5.62
C ASP A 53 11.03 1.98 -4.11
N GLU A 54 10.08 2.61 -3.43
CA GLU A 54 9.87 2.48 -1.98
C GLU A 54 9.54 1.03 -1.56
N ILE A 55 8.72 0.32 -2.32
CA ILE A 55 8.42 -1.10 -2.05
C ILE A 55 9.65 -1.97 -2.33
N THR A 56 10.40 -1.67 -3.38
CA THR A 56 11.61 -2.41 -3.76
C THR A 56 12.75 -2.15 -2.78
N ASP A 57 12.84 -0.96 -2.20
CA ASP A 57 13.80 -0.62 -1.17
C ASP A 57 13.42 -1.26 0.17
N ALA A 58 12.16 -1.13 0.59
CA ALA A 58 11.70 -1.67 1.88
C ALA A 58 11.63 -3.21 1.92
N HIS A 59 11.32 -3.85 0.79
CA HIS A 59 11.05 -5.28 0.75
C HIS A 59 11.98 -6.07 -0.18
N HIS A 60 12.83 -5.40 -0.97
CA HIS A 60 13.78 -6.02 -1.89
C HIS A 60 13.17 -7.19 -2.68
N LYS A 61 13.53 -8.42 -2.32
CA LYS A 61 13.07 -9.66 -2.98
C LYS A 61 11.58 -9.93 -2.79
N ASN A 62 10.96 -9.35 -1.77
CA ASN A 62 9.59 -9.59 -1.37
C ASN A 62 8.63 -8.48 -1.84
N ALA A 63 9.15 -7.48 -2.55
CA ALA A 63 8.39 -6.37 -3.12
C ALA A 63 7.20 -6.83 -3.99
N VAL A 64 7.43 -7.87 -4.77
CA VAL A 64 6.43 -8.47 -5.65
C VAL A 64 5.34 -9.18 -4.85
N GLU A 65 5.73 -9.92 -3.81
CA GLU A 65 4.78 -10.63 -2.96
C GLU A 65 3.89 -9.65 -2.19
N VAL A 66 4.49 -8.59 -1.64
CA VAL A 66 3.77 -7.50 -0.95
C VAL A 66 2.78 -6.83 -1.90
N THR A 67 3.22 -6.45 -3.10
CA THR A 67 2.36 -5.79 -4.09
C THR A 67 1.17 -6.67 -4.48
N VAL A 68 1.41 -7.95 -4.81
CA VAL A 68 0.34 -8.90 -5.18
C VAL A 68 -0.62 -9.19 -4.02
N LYS A 69 -0.14 -9.22 -2.76
CA LYS A 69 -1.00 -9.35 -1.58
C LYS A 69 -1.91 -8.14 -1.43
N VAL A 70 -1.35 -6.92 -1.49
CA VAL A 70 -2.11 -5.68 -1.34
C VAL A 70 -3.13 -5.50 -2.47
N LEU A 71 -2.75 -5.79 -3.71
CA LEU A 71 -3.67 -5.77 -4.86
C LEU A 71 -4.86 -6.71 -4.67
N ARG A 72 -4.61 -7.94 -4.23
CA ARG A 72 -5.69 -8.90 -3.92
C ARG A 72 -6.62 -8.40 -2.83
N LEU A 73 -6.10 -7.66 -1.85
CA LEU A 73 -6.92 -7.06 -0.80
C LEU A 73 -7.77 -5.91 -1.32
N ILE A 74 -7.24 -5.04 -2.19
CA ILE A 74 -8.02 -3.97 -2.81
C ILE A 74 -9.13 -4.56 -3.66
N GLN A 75 -8.82 -5.52 -4.53
CA GLN A 75 -9.79 -6.18 -5.41
C GLN A 75 -10.88 -6.91 -4.60
N LYS A 76 -10.51 -7.59 -3.50
CA LYS A 76 -11.49 -8.24 -2.59
C LYS A 76 -12.33 -7.24 -1.80
N ASN A 77 -11.73 -6.12 -1.39
CA ASN A 77 -12.41 -5.09 -0.60
C ASN A 77 -13.20 -4.11 -1.47
N ASP A 78 -13.06 -4.17 -2.80
CA ASP A 78 -13.95 -3.48 -3.75
C ASP A 78 -15.25 -4.28 -3.96
N LEU A 79 -15.15 -5.62 -3.95
CA LEU A 79 -16.31 -6.53 -3.96
C LEU A 79 -17.14 -6.50 -2.66
N VAL A 80 -16.55 -6.01 -1.57
CA VAL A 80 -17.22 -5.86 -0.27
C VAL A 80 -17.41 -4.37 -0.01
N GLN A 81 -18.64 -3.89 -0.21
CA GLN A 81 -19.09 -2.51 0.02
C GLN A 81 -18.45 -1.81 1.25
N PRO A 82 -18.31 -0.46 1.21
CA PRO A 82 -17.45 0.31 2.12
C PRO A 82 -18.06 0.47 3.51
N GLN A 83 -18.05 -0.58 4.30
CA GLN A 83 -18.47 -0.49 5.69
C GLN A 83 -17.54 -1.31 6.58
N ARG A 84 -16.84 -0.59 7.47
CA ARG A 84 -16.17 -1.06 8.69
C ARG A 84 -14.69 -1.46 8.59
N ILE A 85 -13.83 -0.56 8.12
CA ILE A 85 -12.48 -0.49 8.71
C ILE A 85 -12.42 0.74 9.59
N CYS A 86 -12.29 0.47 10.88
CA CYS A 86 -12.59 1.33 12.01
C CYS A 86 -11.79 2.63 12.02
N LYS A 87 -12.45 3.71 12.45
CA LYS A 87 -11.84 4.95 12.98
C LYS A 87 -11.04 4.70 14.28
N ALA A 88 -10.10 3.75 14.30
CA ALA A 88 -9.46 3.28 15.54
C ALA A 88 -7.99 3.71 15.73
N LYS A 89 -7.38 4.52 14.83
CA LYS A 89 -6.07 5.15 15.11
C LYS A 89 -6.02 6.66 14.91
N PHE A 90 -7.16 7.33 14.67
CA PHE A 90 -7.24 8.80 14.65
C PHE A 90 -7.46 9.43 16.03
N LYS A 91 -7.13 8.72 17.12
CA LYS A 91 -7.30 9.20 18.50
C LYS A 91 -6.00 9.59 19.21
N HIS A 92 -4.83 9.41 18.58
CA HIS A 92 -3.54 9.71 19.22
C HIS A 92 -2.70 10.80 18.51
N TRP A 93 -3.23 11.44 17.46
CA TRP A 93 -2.49 12.46 16.68
C TRP A 93 -3.07 13.88 16.79
N ARG A 94 -3.97 14.14 17.74
CA ARG A 94 -4.52 15.50 18.01
C ARG A 94 -4.27 16.01 19.43
N GLU A 95 -3.63 15.25 20.31
CA GLU A 95 -3.37 15.68 21.70
C GLU A 95 -1.87 15.69 22.06
N ALA A 96 -1.00 15.80 21.05
CA ALA A 96 0.42 16.06 21.26
C ALA A 96 0.87 17.30 20.46
N LYS A 97 0.19 18.43 20.70
CA LYS A 97 0.76 19.73 21.15
C LYS A 97 -0.23 20.87 20.94
#